data_AF-A0AAE4CNP0-F1
#
_entry.id   AF-A0AAE4CNP0-F1
#
_cell.length_a   1.000
_cell.length_b   1.000
_cell.length_c   1.000
_cell.angle_alpha   90.00
_cell.angle_beta   90.00
_cell.angle_gamma   90.00
#
_symmetry.space_group_name_H-M   'P 1'
#
loop_
_entity.id
_entity.type
_entity.pdbx_description
1 polymer ?
#
loop_
_entity_poly.entity_id
_entity_poly.type
_entity_poly.pdbx_seq_one_letter_code
_entity_poly.pdbx_strand_id
1 'polypeptide(L)'
;MIAQIPKVVEAGYVSVIARDGIICGIVTPADLIEHFSALTRPFFMLSEIERRLRRVIDRTFDEGDLNCVASPEEDRRTIPSSADELTMGQAQRLLDNQELWDKLNWKPERPVFIDALNEVREIRNEVMHFRPNPLSDNSTIRLDRFARWLRSLHPDRY
;
A
#
# COMPACT_ATOMS: atom_id res chain seq x y z
N MET A 1 -5.13 -22.36 -9.29
CA MET A 1 -3.86 -22.64 -8.59
C MET A 1 -4.05 -22.73 -7.08
N ILE A 2 -4.68 -21.74 -6.43
CA ILE A 2 -4.89 -21.70 -4.96
C ILE A 2 -5.56 -22.97 -4.39
N ALA A 3 -6.57 -23.52 -5.07
CA ALA A 3 -7.28 -24.71 -4.62
C ALA A 3 -6.42 -26.00 -4.56
N GLN A 4 -5.23 -26.02 -5.17
CA GLN A 4 -4.34 -27.19 -5.15
C GLN A 4 -3.21 -27.08 -4.13
N ILE A 5 -3.06 -25.93 -3.44
CA ILE A 5 -2.00 -25.70 -2.44
C ILE A 5 -1.96 -26.79 -1.37
N PRO A 6 -3.10 -27.23 -0.76
CA PRO A 6 -3.06 -28.26 0.27
C PRO A 6 -2.44 -29.57 -0.25
N LYS A 7 -2.71 -29.93 -1.51
CA LYS A 7 -2.16 -31.15 -2.13
C LYS A 7 -0.67 -31.07 -2.37
N VAL A 8 -0.14 -29.89 -2.73
CA VAL A 8 1.30 -29.69 -2.91
C VAL A 8 2.02 -29.79 -1.57
N VAL A 9 1.43 -29.24 -0.51
CA VAL A 9 2.00 -29.30 0.85
C VAL A 9 2.00 -30.73 1.37
N GLU A 10 0.89 -31.46 1.23
CA GLU A 10 0.77 -32.85 1.68
C GLU A 10 1.72 -33.79 0.93
N ALA A 11 1.83 -33.64 -0.40
CA ALA A 11 2.66 -34.50 -1.24
C ALA A 11 4.15 -34.13 -1.21
N GLY A 12 4.52 -32.95 -0.70
CA GLY A 12 5.89 -32.41 -0.73
C GLY A 12 6.34 -31.88 -2.10
N TYR A 13 5.77 -32.38 -3.19
CA TYR A 13 5.84 -31.82 -4.54
C TYR A 13 4.74 -32.41 -5.44
N VAL A 14 4.42 -31.75 -6.54
CA VAL A 14 3.51 -32.26 -7.59
C VAL A 14 4.10 -32.06 -8.97
N SER A 15 3.75 -32.92 -9.93
CA SER A 15 4.07 -32.71 -11.34
C SER A 15 2.95 -31.95 -12.05
N VAL A 16 3.31 -30.97 -12.87
CA VAL A 16 2.38 -30.20 -13.70
C VAL A 16 2.36 -30.79 -15.09
N ILE A 17 1.17 -31.09 -15.60
CA ILE A 17 0.97 -31.66 -16.94
C ILE A 17 0.24 -30.61 -17.79
N ALA A 18 0.78 -30.30 -18.97
CA ALA A 18 0.13 -29.44 -19.94
C ALA A 18 -1.12 -30.12 -20.54
N ARG A 19 -1.93 -29.33 -21.26
CA ARG A 19 -3.15 -29.85 -21.90
C ARG A 19 -2.88 -30.93 -22.95
N ASP A 20 -1.68 -30.99 -23.48
CA ASP A 20 -1.20 -32.02 -24.41
C ASP A 20 -0.71 -33.31 -23.72
N GLY A 21 -0.77 -33.38 -22.39
CA GLY A 21 -0.35 -34.55 -21.61
C GLY A 21 1.15 -34.59 -21.28
N ILE A 22 1.93 -33.58 -21.68
CA ILE A 22 3.37 -33.52 -21.42
C ILE A 22 3.62 -32.96 -20.02
N ILE A 23 4.54 -33.60 -19.28
CA ILE A 23 5.00 -33.08 -17.98
C ILE A 23 5.83 -31.82 -18.24
N CYS A 24 5.37 -30.68 -17.72
CA CYS A 24 6.03 -29.38 -17.86
C CYS A 24 7.04 -29.09 -16.75
N GLY A 25 6.94 -29.79 -15.62
CA GLY A 25 7.82 -29.59 -14.48
C GLY A 25 7.21 -30.08 -13.17
N ILE A 26 7.91 -29.76 -12.08
CA ILE A 26 7.44 -29.98 -10.72
C ILE A 26 7.12 -28.64 -10.05
N VAL A 27 6.22 -28.67 -9.08
CA VAL A 27 5.94 -27.54 -8.18
C VAL A 27 6.08 -28.05 -6.76
N THR A 28 6.88 -27.34 -5.97
CA THR A 28 7.14 -27.62 -4.56
C THR A 28 6.47 -26.57 -3.67
N PRO A 29 6.33 -26.83 -2.35
CA PRO A 29 5.95 -25.82 -1.40
C PRO A 29 6.87 -24.59 -1.41
N ALA A 30 8.16 -24.74 -1.70
CA ALA A 30 9.09 -23.62 -1.80
C ALA A 30 8.74 -22.68 -2.97
N ASP A 31 8.42 -23.24 -4.14
CA ASP A 31 7.99 -22.47 -5.31
C ASP A 31 6.69 -21.69 -5.03
N LEU A 32 5.76 -22.32 -4.30
CA LEU A 32 4.54 -21.65 -3.84
C LEU A 32 4.85 -20.51 -2.88
N ILE A 33 5.71 -20.72 -1.88
CA ILE A 33 6.11 -19.69 -0.92
C ILE A 33 6.76 -18.51 -1.65
N GLU A 34 7.65 -18.76 -2.61
CA GLU A 34 8.29 -17.71 -3.40
C GLU A 34 7.25 -16.90 -4.19
N HIS A 35 6.33 -17.58 -4.87
CA HIS A 35 5.27 -16.93 -5.63
C HIS A 35 4.33 -16.10 -4.72
N PHE A 36 3.91 -16.64 -3.58
CA PHE A 36 3.09 -15.91 -2.61
C PHE A 36 3.85 -14.74 -1.99
N SER A 37 5.14 -14.89 -1.71
CA SER A 37 5.98 -13.81 -1.19
C SER A 37 6.07 -12.66 -2.18
N ALA A 38 6.23 -12.96 -3.48
CA ALA A 38 6.25 -11.96 -4.54
C ALA A 38 4.91 -11.20 -4.64
N LEU A 39 3.78 -11.89 -4.50
CA LEU A 39 2.45 -11.28 -4.53
C LEU A 39 2.12 -10.47 -3.27
N THR A 40 2.60 -10.87 -2.10
CA THR A 40 2.31 -10.21 -0.82
C THR A 40 3.20 -9.00 -0.54
N ARG A 41 4.43 -8.99 -1.05
CA ARG A 41 5.40 -7.92 -0.80
C ARG A 41 4.85 -6.51 -1.06
N PRO A 42 4.13 -6.23 -2.17
CA PRO A 42 3.58 -4.90 -2.38
C PRO A 42 2.50 -4.49 -1.38
N PHE A 43 1.68 -5.43 -0.91
CA PHE A 43 0.70 -5.15 0.14
C PHE A 43 1.40 -4.68 1.40
N PHE A 44 2.47 -5.35 1.82
CA PHE A 44 3.25 -4.93 2.98
C PHE A 44 3.85 -3.53 2.82
N MET A 45 4.40 -3.22 1.65
CA MET A 45 4.96 -1.89 1.37
C MET A 45 3.88 -0.79 1.39
N LEU A 46 2.71 -1.06 0.81
CA LEU A 46 1.58 -0.14 0.84
C LEU A 46 1.06 0.06 2.26
N SER A 47 0.84 -1.02 3.01
CA SER A 47 0.43 -0.95 4.43
C SER A 47 1.45 -0.21 5.28
N GLU A 48 2.75 -0.37 4.99
CA GLU A 48 3.81 0.35 5.66
C GLU A 48 3.72 1.87 5.43
N ILE A 49 3.51 2.29 4.18
CA ILE A 49 3.36 3.69 3.79
C ILE A 49 2.11 4.27 4.44
N GLU A 50 0.95 3.62 4.30
CA GLU A 50 -0.31 4.09 4.86
C GLU A 50 -0.23 4.27 6.38
N ARG A 51 0.28 3.26 7.09
CA ARG A 51 0.43 3.34 8.55
C ARG A 51 1.36 4.48 8.98
N ARG A 52 2.40 4.78 8.20
CA ARG A 52 3.29 5.90 8.49
C ARG A 52 2.63 7.26 8.24
N LEU A 53 1.89 7.38 7.14
CA LEU A 53 1.11 8.59 6.86
C LEU A 53 0.11 8.86 7.99
N ARG A 54 -0.65 7.85 8.39
CA ARG A 54 -1.61 7.96 9.50
C ARG A 54 -0.94 8.40 10.80
N ARG A 55 0.19 7.78 11.16
CA ARG A 55 0.97 8.20 12.34
C ARG A 55 1.46 9.63 12.30
N VAL A 56 1.87 10.13 11.13
CA VAL A 56 2.26 11.54 10.97
C VAL A 56 1.04 12.43 11.17
N ILE A 57 -0.09 12.05 10.57
CA ILE A 57 -1.34 12.81 10.64
C ILE A 57 -1.82 12.89 12.10
N ASP A 58 -1.94 11.77 12.81
CA ASP A 58 -2.37 11.71 14.22
C ASP A 58 -1.49 12.54 15.16
N ARG A 59 -0.21 12.73 14.82
CA ARG A 59 0.73 13.50 15.66
C ARG A 59 0.70 15.00 15.40
N THR A 60 0.18 15.41 14.24
CA THR A 60 0.28 16.80 13.76
C THR A 60 -1.07 17.50 13.74
N PHE A 61 -2.14 16.76 13.47
CA PHE A 61 -3.47 17.31 13.26
C PHE A 61 -4.42 16.89 14.37
N ASP A 62 -5.26 17.83 14.79
CA ASP A 62 -6.33 17.57 15.74
C ASP A 62 -7.61 17.15 15.02
N GLU A 63 -8.61 16.63 15.75
CA GLU A 63 -9.91 16.24 15.19
C GLU A 63 -10.56 17.35 14.34
N GLY A 64 -10.39 18.61 14.75
CA GLY A 64 -10.88 19.78 14.00
C GLY A 64 -10.29 19.89 12.59
N ASP A 65 -9.00 19.59 12.44
CA ASP A 65 -8.31 19.60 11.14
C ASP A 65 -8.75 18.43 10.25
N LEU A 66 -8.99 17.25 10.86
CA LEU A 66 -9.50 16.07 10.15
C LEU A 66 -10.90 16.33 9.57
N ASN A 67 -11.76 17.02 10.34
CA ASN A 67 -13.12 17.37 9.94
C ASN A 67 -13.17 18.32 8.73
N CYS A 68 -12.15 19.16 8.53
CA CYS A 68 -12.09 20.09 7.41
C CYS A 68 -11.93 19.41 6.04
N VAL A 69 -11.54 18.13 6.03
CA VAL A 69 -11.25 17.37 4.81
C VAL A 69 -12.39 16.41 4.45
N ALA A 70 -13.35 16.22 5.36
CA ALA A 70 -14.57 15.50 5.07
C ALA A 70 -15.35 16.24 3.97
N SER A 71 -15.73 15.52 2.91
CA SER A 71 -16.44 16.12 1.78
C SER A 71 -17.86 16.52 2.23
N PRO A 72 -18.45 17.60 1.68
CA PRO A 72 -19.80 18.01 2.07
C PRO A 72 -20.90 16.98 1.75
N GLU A 73 -20.61 15.99 0.89
CA GLU A 73 -21.47 14.84 0.59
C GLU A 73 -21.28 13.67 1.58
N GLU A 74 -20.22 13.69 2.41
CA GLU A 74 -20.00 12.68 3.44
C GLU A 74 -20.88 13.01 4.66
N ASP A 75 -21.77 12.09 5.02
CA ASP A 75 -22.69 12.25 6.15
C ASP A 75 -21.88 12.51 7.43
N ARG A 76 -22.37 13.40 8.32
CA ARG A 76 -21.64 13.84 9.54
C ARG A 76 -21.21 12.68 10.47
N ARG A 77 -21.80 11.50 10.30
CA ARG A 77 -21.48 10.24 11.00
C ARG A 77 -20.26 9.50 10.45
N THR A 78 -19.77 9.88 9.28
CA THR A 78 -18.63 9.26 8.58
C THR A 78 -17.38 10.11 8.69
N ILE A 79 -17.43 11.18 9.48
CA ILE A 79 -16.30 12.07 9.67
C ILE A 79 -15.26 11.33 10.52
N PRO A 80 -14.04 11.12 9.99
CA PRO A 80 -13.01 10.37 10.68
C PRO A 80 -12.54 11.14 11.91
N SER A 81 -12.64 10.51 13.08
CA SER A 81 -12.24 11.11 14.37
C SER A 81 -10.75 10.83 14.68
N SER A 82 -10.10 9.99 13.88
CA SER A 82 -8.67 9.66 13.98
C SER A 82 -8.07 9.39 12.60
N ALA A 83 -6.75 9.44 12.46
CA ALA A 83 -6.11 9.13 11.18
C ALA A 83 -6.28 7.66 10.78
N ASP A 84 -6.52 6.75 11.73
CA ASP A 84 -6.81 5.34 11.46
C ASP A 84 -8.11 5.14 10.66
N GLU A 85 -9.07 6.05 10.79
CA GLU A 85 -10.33 6.04 10.04
C GLU A 85 -10.20 6.68 8.65
N LEU A 86 -9.08 7.36 8.36
CA LEU A 86 -8.87 7.99 7.06
C LEU A 86 -8.62 6.95 5.97
N THR A 87 -9.37 7.09 4.89
CA THR A 87 -8.98 6.50 3.61
C THR A 87 -7.73 7.19 3.06
N MET A 88 -6.95 6.49 2.21
CA MET A 88 -5.80 7.10 1.52
C MET A 88 -6.18 8.37 0.75
N GLY A 89 -7.39 8.42 0.19
CA GLY A 89 -7.89 9.59 -0.54
C GLY A 89 -8.13 10.79 0.39
N GLN A 90 -8.72 10.55 1.57
CA GLN A 90 -8.90 11.61 2.57
C GLN A 90 -7.56 12.07 3.14
N ALA A 91 -6.63 11.16 3.44
CA ALA A 91 -5.27 11.51 3.86
C ALA A 91 -4.55 12.36 2.80
N GLN A 92 -4.68 12.03 1.52
CA GLN A 92 -4.12 12.83 0.45
C GLN A 92 -4.73 14.23 0.38
N ARG A 93 -6.07 14.36 0.43
CA ARG A 93 -6.75 15.67 0.43
C ARG A 93 -6.32 16.53 1.62
N LEU A 94 -6.09 15.91 2.77
CA LEU A 94 -5.62 16.57 3.98
C LEU A 94 -4.25 17.19 3.76
N LEU A 95 -3.33 16.42 3.18
CA LEU A 95 -1.97 16.87 2.86
C LEU A 95 -1.92 17.83 1.65
N ASP A 96 -2.95 17.84 0.81
CA ASP A 96 -3.07 18.76 -0.34
C ASP A 96 -3.50 20.17 0.08
N ASN A 97 -4.10 20.32 1.27
CA ASN A 97 -4.41 21.64 1.85
C ASN A 97 -3.12 22.34 2.30
N GLN A 98 -2.87 23.56 1.79
CA GLN A 98 -1.66 24.32 2.09
C GLN A 98 -1.53 24.69 3.58
N GLU A 99 -2.61 25.10 4.23
CA GLU A 99 -2.56 25.50 5.65
C GLU A 99 -2.22 24.32 6.56
N LEU A 100 -2.74 23.13 6.23
CA LEU A 100 -2.44 21.89 6.94
C LEU A 100 -1.03 21.37 6.60
N TRP A 101 -0.60 21.52 5.35
CA TRP A 101 0.75 21.17 4.94
C TRP A 101 1.81 21.97 5.71
N ASP A 102 1.58 23.26 5.91
CA ASP A 102 2.52 24.13 6.62
C ASP A 102 2.70 23.71 8.09
N LYS A 103 1.70 23.07 8.71
CA LYS A 103 1.79 22.49 10.08
C LYS A 103 2.79 21.33 10.17
N LEU A 104 2.99 20.56 9.09
CA LEU A 104 3.93 19.43 9.07
C LEU A 104 5.39 19.88 9.16
N ASN A 105 5.68 21.14 8.77
CA ASN A 105 7.02 21.71 8.72
C ASN A 105 8.02 20.81 7.96
N TRP A 106 7.54 20.21 6.87
CA TRP A 106 8.33 19.34 6.00
C TRP A 106 9.16 20.16 5.00
N LYS A 107 10.41 19.74 4.79
CA LYS A 107 11.32 20.36 3.82
C LYS A 107 10.85 20.33 2.36
N PRO A 108 10.26 19.24 1.83
CA PRO A 108 9.86 19.21 0.43
C PRO A 108 8.67 20.12 0.14
N GLU A 109 8.60 20.57 -1.10
CA GLU A 109 7.43 21.30 -1.61
C GLU A 109 6.21 20.38 -1.68
N ARG A 110 5.05 20.89 -1.23
CA ARG A 110 3.77 20.17 -1.22
C ARG A 110 3.43 19.49 -2.54
N PRO A 111 3.51 20.15 -3.72
CA PRO A 111 3.13 19.52 -4.98
C PRO A 111 3.96 18.27 -5.29
N VAL A 112 5.27 18.32 -5.03
CA VAL A 112 6.18 17.19 -5.26
C VAL A 112 5.80 15.97 -4.42
N PHE A 113 5.38 16.21 -3.17
CA PHE A 113 4.94 15.13 -2.30
C PHE A 113 3.59 14.55 -2.72
N ILE A 114 2.63 15.41 -3.06
CA ILE A 114 1.29 15.00 -3.50
C ILE A 114 1.37 14.23 -4.82
N ASP A 115 2.23 14.62 -5.75
CA ASP A 115 2.45 13.89 -7.00
C ASP A 115 3.00 12.48 -6.73
N ALA A 116 3.99 12.34 -5.85
CA ALA A 116 4.51 11.03 -5.48
C ALA A 116 3.47 10.19 -4.72
N LEU A 117 2.65 10.81 -3.86
CA LEU A 117 1.57 10.13 -3.15
C LEU A 117 0.47 9.65 -4.12
N ASN A 118 0.17 10.43 -5.15
CA ASN A 118 -0.71 10.04 -6.25
C ASN A 118 -0.19 8.77 -6.95
N GLU A 119 1.11 8.70 -7.25
CA GLU A 119 1.70 7.48 -7.83
C GLU A 119 1.50 6.25 -6.93
N VAL A 120 1.72 6.39 -5.61
CA VAL A 120 1.46 5.31 -4.65
C VAL A 120 -0.01 4.89 -4.67
N ARG A 121 -0.94 5.86 -4.76
CA ARG A 121 -2.38 5.59 -4.82
C ARG A 121 -2.76 4.80 -6.08
N GLU A 122 -2.19 5.14 -7.23
CA GLU A 122 -2.41 4.41 -8.48
C GLU A 122 -1.86 2.97 -8.39
N ILE A 123 -0.66 2.79 -7.84
CA ILE A 123 -0.08 1.45 -7.61
C ILE A 123 -0.96 0.65 -6.64
N ARG A 124 -1.46 1.26 -5.57
CA ARG A 124 -2.38 0.61 -4.63
C ARG A 124 -3.66 0.14 -5.33
N ASN A 125 -4.23 0.97 -6.20
CA ASN A 125 -5.42 0.59 -6.98
C ASN A 125 -5.11 -0.61 -7.89
N GLU A 126 -3.95 -0.61 -8.56
CA GLU A 126 -3.49 -1.74 -9.37
C GLU A 126 -3.35 -3.03 -8.55
N VAL A 127 -2.75 -2.95 -7.36
CA VAL A 127 -2.59 -4.08 -6.43
C VAL A 127 -3.95 -4.62 -5.96
N MET A 128 -4.87 -3.72 -5.60
CA MET A 128 -6.22 -4.08 -5.15
C MET A 128 -7.07 -4.70 -6.28
N HIS A 129 -6.72 -4.46 -7.55
CA HIS A 129 -7.34 -5.14 -8.68
C HIS A 129 -6.88 -6.60 -8.88
N PHE A 130 -6.13 -7.19 -7.94
CA PHE A 130 -5.72 -8.61 -7.89
C PHE A 130 -5.35 -9.17 -9.26
N ARG A 131 -4.52 -8.43 -10.02
CA ARG A 131 -4.05 -8.92 -11.30
C ARG A 131 -3.17 -10.16 -11.05
N PRO A 132 -3.31 -11.22 -11.86
CA PRO A 132 -2.56 -12.47 -11.68
C PRO A 132 -1.05 -12.32 -11.94
N ASN A 133 -0.61 -11.16 -12.46
CA ASN A 133 0.79 -10.88 -12.68
C ASN A 133 1.37 -10.07 -11.51
N PRO A 134 2.63 -10.34 -11.11
CA PRO A 134 3.32 -9.51 -10.13
C PRO A 134 3.37 -8.06 -10.62
N LEU A 135 3.41 -7.12 -9.66
CA LEU A 135 3.67 -5.72 -9.99
C LEU A 135 4.96 -5.56 -10.77
N SER A 136 4.99 -4.57 -11.65
CA SER A 136 6.23 -4.22 -12.35
C SER A 136 7.33 -3.85 -11.35
N ASP A 137 8.59 -4.17 -11.67
CA ASP A 137 9.74 -3.78 -10.86
C ASP A 137 9.79 -2.26 -10.65
N ASN A 138 9.36 -1.48 -11.64
CA ASN A 138 9.25 -0.04 -11.57
C ASN A 138 8.26 0.43 -10.48
N SER A 139 7.08 -0.20 -10.37
CA SER A 139 6.11 0.09 -9.30
C SER A 139 6.70 -0.22 -7.92
N THR A 140 7.39 -1.35 -7.78
CA THR A 140 8.07 -1.72 -6.53
C THR A 140 9.16 -0.71 -6.15
N ILE A 141 9.97 -0.25 -7.11
CA ILE A 141 11.00 0.76 -6.89
C ILE A 141 10.39 2.09 -6.44
N ARG A 142 9.24 2.49 -7.00
CA ARG A 142 8.52 3.71 -6.62
C ARG A 142 8.01 3.63 -5.18
N LEU A 143 7.38 2.52 -4.79
CA LEU A 143 6.93 2.30 -3.42
C LEU A 143 8.10 2.36 -2.43
N ASP A 144 9.21 1.70 -2.75
CA ASP A 144 10.40 1.70 -1.89
C ASP A 144 11.02 3.10 -1.76
N ARG A 145 11.11 3.84 -2.87
CA ARG A 145 11.59 5.23 -2.86
C ARG A 145 10.70 6.11 -1.99
N PHE A 146 9.38 6.01 -2.14
CA PHE A 146 8.42 6.79 -1.35
C PHE A 146 8.51 6.43 0.14
N ALA A 147 8.57 5.14 0.48
CA ALA A 147 8.73 4.69 1.86
C ALA A 147 10.06 5.18 2.49
N ARG A 148 11.16 5.17 1.73
CA ARG A 148 12.44 5.76 2.16
C ARG A 148 12.34 7.26 2.37
N TRP A 149 11.66 7.97 1.47
CA TRP A 149 11.45 9.41 1.60
C TRP A 149 10.60 9.75 2.82
N LEU A 150 9.49 9.04 3.04
CA LEU A 150 8.64 9.25 4.20
C LEU A 150 9.40 9.00 5.53
N ARG A 151 10.28 7.99 5.56
CA ARG A 151 11.17 7.74 6.70
C ARG A 151 12.17 8.86 6.97
N SER A 152 12.65 9.56 5.93
CA SER A 152 13.60 10.66 6.12
C SER A 152 12.91 11.95 6.58
N LEU A 153 11.63 12.14 6.24
CA LEU A 153 10.82 13.26 6.70
C LEU A 153 10.38 13.11 8.15
N HIS A 154 10.05 11.88 8.55
CA HIS A 154 9.65 11.57 9.91
C HIS A 154 10.38 10.31 10.39
N PRO A 155 11.61 10.42 10.91
CA PRO A 155 12.31 9.29 11.49
C PRO A 155 11.51 8.76 12.68
N ASP A 156 11.20 7.47 12.68
CA ASP A 156 10.58 6.79 13.80
C ASP A 156 11.51 6.95 15.02
N ARG A 157 11.26 7.95 15.88
CA ARG A 157 11.85 8.00 17.22
C ARG A 157 11.18 6.89 18.03
N TYR A 158 11.92 5.80 18.20
CA TYR A 158 11.66 4.80 19.24
C TYR A 158 11.92 5.40 20.62
#